data_AF-A0A6F8XVB1-F1
#
_entry.id   AF-A0A6F8XVB1-F1
#
_cell.length_a   1.000
_cell.length_b   1.000
_cell.length_c   1.000
_cell.angle_alpha   90.00
_cell.angle_beta   90.00
_cell.angle_gamma   90.00
#
_symmetry.space_group_name_H-M   'P 1'
#
loop_
_entity.id
_entity.type
_entity.pdbx_description
1 polymer ?
#
loop_
_entity_poly.entity_id
_entity_poly.type
_entity_poly.pdbx_seq_one_letter_code
_entity_poly.pdbx_strand_id
1 'polypeptide(L)'
;MLDNTRAQMELLSTEPGPRAVRRLLSELMDFDEVNRYLIEKITAIGIRYDFGAGPDLLGRRLRDIDVNQGRLYGLLHRGRGLLLDRTERLTVGGWSDRVDYLSDPTAVLDHPCVLLRPDGHVAWIGNDQQDLDDHLSRWFGKPAT
;
A
#
# COMPACT_ATOMS: atom_id res chain seq x y z
N MET A 1 -9.20 2.99 -15.16
CA MET A 1 -8.39 4.00 -15.88
C MET A 1 -9.19 4.71 -16.99
N LEU A 2 -9.92 3.99 -17.86
CA LEU A 2 -10.71 4.57 -18.96
C LEU A 2 -11.66 5.72 -18.53
N ASP A 3 -12.36 5.58 -17.41
CA ASP A 3 -13.27 6.62 -16.93
C ASP A 3 -12.56 7.91 -16.49
N ASN A 4 -11.35 7.80 -15.95
CA ASN A 4 -10.57 8.99 -15.57
C ASN A 4 -10.14 9.78 -16.81
N THR A 5 -9.71 9.08 -17.86
CA THR A 5 -9.33 9.71 -19.13
C THR A 5 -10.52 10.39 -19.80
N ARG A 6 -11.71 9.78 -19.77
CA ARG A 6 -12.96 10.41 -20.25
C ARG A 6 -13.30 11.68 -19.46
N ALA A 7 -13.24 11.61 -18.13
CA ALA A 7 -13.48 12.77 -17.29
C ALA A 7 -12.48 13.92 -17.54
N GLN A 8 -11.19 13.60 -17.72
CA GLN A 8 -10.16 14.59 -18.06
C GLN A 8 -10.41 15.23 -19.43
N MET A 9 -10.81 14.45 -20.43
CA MET A 9 -11.18 14.96 -21.76
C MET A 9 -12.38 15.91 -21.69
N GLU A 10 -13.41 15.56 -20.93
CA GLU A 10 -14.56 16.45 -20.72
C GLU A 10 -14.15 17.77 -20.06
N LEU A 11 -13.26 17.73 -19.06
CA LEU A 11 -12.74 18.95 -18.41
C LEU A 11 -11.89 19.84 -19.34
N LEU A 12 -11.40 19.31 -20.45
CA LEU A 12 -10.67 20.08 -21.48
C LEU A 12 -11.60 20.72 -22.52
N SER A 13 -12.89 20.35 -22.56
CA SER A 13 -13.86 20.92 -23.49
C SER A 13 -13.99 22.44 -23.32
N THR A 14 -14.15 23.14 -24.44
CA THR A 14 -14.34 24.60 -24.48
C THR A 14 -15.80 25.02 -24.29
N GLU A 15 -16.71 24.06 -24.18
CA GLU A 15 -18.14 24.33 -23.99
C GLU A 15 -18.44 25.00 -22.63
N PRO A 16 -19.54 25.78 -22.52
CA PRO A 16 -19.85 26.52 -21.30
C PRO A 16 -20.05 25.62 -20.07
N GLY A 17 -20.71 24.47 -20.23
CA GLY A 17 -20.99 23.52 -19.15
C GLY A 17 -19.71 22.92 -18.54
N PRO A 18 -18.86 22.25 -19.33
CA PRO A 18 -17.58 21.72 -18.85
C PRO A 18 -16.65 22.78 -18.25
N ARG A 19 -16.62 24.01 -18.79
CA ARG A 19 -15.87 25.12 -18.19
C ARG A 19 -16.38 25.53 -16.80
N ALA A 20 -17.69 25.43 -16.55
CA ALA A 20 -18.24 25.67 -15.22
C ALA A 20 -17.80 24.58 -14.23
N VAL A 21 -17.90 23.31 -14.65
CA VAL A 21 -17.43 22.15 -13.85
C VAL A 21 -15.92 22.24 -13.57
N ARG A 22 -15.11 22.66 -14.56
CA ARG A 22 -13.67 22.84 -14.39
C ARG A 22 -13.33 23.90 -13.35
N ARG A 23 -14.06 25.02 -13.31
CA ARG A 23 -13.86 26.06 -12.28
C ARG A 23 -14.19 25.54 -10.89
N LEU A 24 -15.35 24.90 -10.73
CA LEU A 24 -15.74 24.27 -9.46
C LEU A 24 -14.70 23.21 -9.01
N LEU A 25 -14.24 22.36 -9.92
CA LEU A 25 -13.21 21.36 -9.60
C LEU A 25 -11.88 22.02 -9.22
N SER A 26 -11.53 23.16 -9.83
CA SER A 26 -10.33 23.91 -9.47
C SER A 26 -10.43 24.45 -8.04
N GLU A 27 -11.59 24.98 -7.64
CA GLU A 27 -11.84 25.38 -6.25
C GLU A 27 -11.76 24.18 -5.29
N LEU A 28 -12.27 23.01 -5.69
CA LEU A 28 -12.16 21.80 -4.87
C LEU A 28 -10.71 21.31 -4.76
N MET A 29 -9.86 21.56 -5.75
CA MET A 29 -8.44 21.21 -5.70
C MET A 29 -7.63 22.05 -4.70
N ASP A 30 -8.19 23.16 -4.20
CA ASP A 30 -7.58 23.92 -3.11
C ASP A 30 -7.66 23.19 -1.76
N PHE A 31 -8.50 22.14 -1.65
CA PHE A 31 -8.52 21.25 -0.49
C PHE A 31 -7.45 20.15 -0.62
N ASP A 32 -6.53 20.08 0.34
CA ASP A 32 -5.44 19.09 0.37
C ASP A 32 -5.92 17.65 0.19
N GLU A 33 -7.07 17.30 0.77
CA GLU A 33 -7.64 15.95 0.68
C GLU A 33 -8.08 15.60 -0.76
N VAL A 34 -8.75 16.54 -1.45
CA VAL A 34 -9.20 16.36 -2.84
C VAL A 34 -7.99 16.31 -3.77
N ASN A 35 -7.04 17.23 -3.58
CA ASN A 35 -5.82 17.27 -4.36
C ASN A 35 -5.04 15.96 -4.22
N ARG A 36 -4.82 15.50 -2.98
CA ARG A 36 -4.18 14.21 -2.69
C ARG A 36 -4.92 13.06 -3.35
N TYR A 37 -6.25 12.97 -3.22
CA TYR A 37 -7.04 11.91 -3.83
C TYR A 37 -6.87 11.86 -5.35
N LEU A 38 -6.95 13.01 -6.04
CA LEU A 38 -6.80 13.07 -7.49
C LEU A 38 -5.38 12.74 -7.96
N ILE A 39 -4.36 13.25 -7.26
CA ILE A 39 -2.96 12.93 -7.54
C ILE A 39 -2.70 11.44 -7.31
N GLU A 40 -3.19 10.86 -6.22
CA GLU A 40 -3.05 9.43 -5.93
C GLU A 40 -3.71 8.55 -6.99
N LYS A 41 -4.88 8.98 -7.48
CA LYS A 41 -5.62 8.31 -8.55
C LYS A 41 -4.92 8.39 -9.91
N ILE A 42 -4.31 9.54 -10.24
CA ILE A 42 -3.60 9.75 -11.51
C ILE A 42 -2.25 9.01 -11.52
N THR A 43 -1.50 9.09 -10.41
CA THR A 43 -0.17 8.45 -10.27
C THR A 43 -0.25 6.96 -9.98
N ALA A 44 -1.46 6.40 -9.85
CA ALA A 44 -1.73 5.01 -9.50
C ALA A 44 -1.15 4.53 -8.15
N ILE A 45 -0.64 5.45 -7.33
CA ILE A 45 -0.17 5.14 -5.97
C ILE A 45 -1.34 4.90 -5.00
N GLY A 46 -2.55 5.36 -5.36
CA GLY A 46 -3.78 5.13 -4.58
C GLY A 46 -4.48 3.80 -4.88
N ILE A 47 -3.86 2.89 -5.66
CA ILE A 47 -4.46 1.57 -5.91
C ILE A 47 -4.55 0.80 -4.59
N ARG A 48 -5.76 0.34 -4.29
CA ARG A 48 -6.07 -0.57 -3.19
C ARG A 48 -6.67 -1.83 -3.77
N TYR A 49 -6.04 -2.97 -3.51
CA TYR A 49 -6.64 -4.27 -3.78
C TYR A 49 -7.66 -4.61 -2.68
N ASP A 50 -8.74 -5.28 -3.08
CA ASP A 50 -9.69 -5.83 -2.11
C ASP A 50 -9.12 -7.12 -1.51
N PHE A 51 -8.52 -7.00 -0.33
CA PHE A 51 -8.03 -8.13 0.47
C PHE A 51 -9.01 -8.53 1.58
N GLY A 52 -10.20 -7.92 1.63
CA GLY A 52 -11.18 -8.08 2.70
C GLY A 52 -11.25 -6.89 3.64
N ALA A 53 -12.05 -7.04 4.71
CA ALA A 53 -12.20 -6.03 5.74
C ALA A 53 -10.91 -5.83 6.54
N GLY A 54 -10.61 -4.60 6.92
CA GLY A 54 -9.41 -4.27 7.71
C GLY A 54 -9.06 -2.78 7.67
N PRO A 55 -7.93 -2.39 8.27
CA PRO A 55 -7.44 -1.01 8.26
C PRO A 55 -7.25 -0.48 6.83
N ASP A 56 -7.29 0.84 6.64
CA ASP A 56 -7.22 1.44 5.30
C ASP A 56 -5.94 1.09 4.53
N LEU A 57 -4.84 0.85 5.24
CA LEU A 57 -3.56 0.45 4.65
C LEU A 57 -3.61 -0.95 4.02
N LEU A 58 -4.54 -1.82 4.42
CA LEU A 58 -4.67 -3.17 3.88
C LEU A 58 -5.02 -3.13 2.38
N GLY A 59 -4.21 -3.80 1.58
CA GLY A 59 -4.34 -3.83 0.12
C GLY A 59 -3.77 -2.60 -0.59
N ARG A 60 -3.29 -1.58 0.13
CA ARG A 60 -2.57 -0.43 -0.45
C ARG A 60 -1.08 -0.69 -0.53
N ARG A 61 -0.39 0.02 -1.42
CA ARG A 61 1.07 0.05 -1.45
C ARG A 61 1.62 0.82 -0.25
N LEU A 62 2.58 0.23 0.48
CA LEU A 62 3.27 0.95 1.54
C LEU A 62 4.22 1.99 0.92
N ARG A 63 4.15 3.23 1.40
CA ARG A 63 5.09 4.29 1.01
C ARG A 63 6.51 3.93 1.44
N ASP A 64 7.50 4.52 0.78
CA ASP A 64 8.89 4.32 1.19
C ASP A 64 9.14 5.04 2.53
N ILE A 65 9.47 4.26 3.56
CA ILE A 65 9.76 4.73 4.92
C ILE A 65 11.21 4.44 5.30
N ASP A 66 11.71 5.21 6.25
CA ASP A 66 12.98 4.92 6.89
C ASP A 66 12.84 3.71 7.81
N VAL A 67 13.81 2.81 7.69
CA VAL A 67 13.98 1.61 8.51
C VAL A 67 15.43 1.52 8.98
N ASN A 68 15.72 0.71 9.99
CA ASN A 68 17.06 0.55 10.55
C ASN A 68 18.11 0.05 9.53
N GLN A 69 17.68 -0.59 8.44
CA GLN A 69 18.52 -1.04 7.32
C GLN A 69 18.50 -0.08 6.12
N GLY A 70 18.10 1.18 6.32
CA GLY A 70 18.06 2.22 5.29
C GLY A 70 16.64 2.55 4.85
N ARG A 71 16.30 2.26 3.59
CA ARG A 71 14.97 2.57 3.02
C ARG A 71 14.22 1.29 2.71
N LEU A 72 12.93 1.26 3.03
CA LEU A 72 12.05 0.10 2.80
C LEU A 72 12.15 -0.42 1.36
N TYR A 73 12.11 0.49 0.37
CA TYR A 73 12.15 0.10 -1.04
C TYR A 73 13.48 -0.57 -1.41
N GLY A 74 14.58 -0.22 -0.74
CA GLY A 74 15.87 -0.91 -0.84
C GLY A 74 15.75 -2.42 -0.60
N LEU A 75 14.94 -2.82 0.37
CA LEU A 75 14.77 -4.21 0.78
C LEU A 75 13.87 -5.01 -0.18
N LEU A 76 12.97 -4.35 -0.91
CA LEU A 76 12.04 -4.99 -1.84
C LEU A 76 12.65 -5.33 -3.21
N HIS A 77 13.89 -4.91 -3.50
CA HIS A 77 14.54 -5.14 -4.80
C HIS A 77 14.73 -6.63 -5.16
N ARG A 78 14.72 -7.51 -4.16
CA ARG A 78 14.84 -8.97 -4.38
C ARG A 78 13.54 -9.62 -4.87
N GLY A 79 12.43 -8.86 -4.94
CA GLY A 79 11.13 -9.39 -5.38
C GLY A 79 10.57 -10.45 -4.43
N ARG A 80 10.91 -10.36 -3.14
CA ARG A 80 10.42 -11.26 -2.08
C ARG A 80 9.37 -10.56 -1.23
N GLY A 81 8.59 -11.35 -0.48
CA GLY A 81 7.76 -10.80 0.58
C GLY A 81 8.62 -10.19 1.68
N LEU A 82 8.05 -9.29 2.48
CA LEU A 82 8.73 -8.71 3.64
C LEU A 82 7.76 -8.62 4.81
N LEU A 83 8.10 -9.23 5.94
CA LEU A 83 7.46 -8.96 7.22
C LEU A 83 8.25 -7.88 7.94
N LEU A 84 7.64 -6.71 8.13
CA LEU A 84 8.16 -5.65 9.00
C LEU A 84 7.48 -5.77 10.37
N ASP A 85 8.24 -6.10 11.39
CA ASP A 85 7.79 -6.35 12.76
C ASP A 85 8.43 -5.34 13.71
N ARG A 86 7.60 -4.46 14.31
CA ARG A 86 8.04 -3.50 15.34
C ARG A 86 8.01 -4.07 16.75
N THR A 87 7.38 -5.23 16.92
CA THR A 87 7.18 -5.89 18.21
C THR A 87 8.27 -6.89 18.55
N GLU A 88 9.01 -7.34 17.53
CA GLU A 88 10.11 -8.33 17.61
C GLU A 88 9.66 -9.68 18.16
N ARG A 89 8.38 -10.03 17.90
CA ARG A 89 7.72 -11.23 18.45
C ARG A 89 7.30 -12.23 17.38
N LEU A 90 7.27 -11.81 16.12
CA LEU A 90 6.79 -12.64 15.02
C LEU A 90 7.94 -13.32 14.28
N THR A 91 7.61 -14.39 13.59
CA THR A 91 8.55 -15.10 12.72
C THR A 91 7.89 -15.47 11.40
N VAL A 92 8.70 -15.51 10.34
CA VAL A 92 8.30 -16.03 9.02
C VAL A 92 8.53 -17.54 8.92
N GLY A 93 9.21 -18.17 9.87
CA GLY A 93 9.39 -19.63 9.97
C GLY A 93 9.71 -20.31 8.63
N GLY A 94 8.86 -21.27 8.25
CA GLY A 94 8.98 -22.04 7.00
C GLY A 94 8.78 -21.24 5.71
N TRP A 95 8.47 -19.95 5.78
CA TRP A 95 8.39 -19.05 4.63
C TRP A 95 9.64 -18.19 4.43
N SER A 96 10.67 -18.37 5.25
CA SER A 96 11.95 -17.64 5.15
C SER A 96 12.65 -17.75 3.80
N ASP A 97 12.30 -18.75 2.97
CA ASP A 97 12.76 -18.89 1.60
C ASP A 97 12.16 -17.84 0.64
N ARG A 98 10.98 -17.31 0.95
CA ARG A 98 10.18 -16.40 0.12
C ARG A 98 9.85 -15.06 0.77
N VAL A 99 9.94 -14.98 2.09
CA VAL A 99 9.57 -13.81 2.90
C VAL A 99 10.74 -13.42 3.77
N ASP A 100 11.25 -12.22 3.57
CA ASP A 100 12.27 -11.63 4.41
C ASP A 100 11.65 -11.15 5.73
N TYR A 101 12.38 -11.28 6.83
CA TYR A 101 11.99 -10.75 8.13
C TYR A 101 12.82 -9.51 8.47
N LEU A 102 12.14 -8.43 8.84
CA LEU A 102 12.75 -7.19 9.29
C LEU A 102 12.18 -6.83 10.67
N SER A 103 13.00 -7.01 11.69
CA SER A 103 12.74 -6.48 13.03
C SER A 103 13.17 -5.02 13.09
N ASP A 104 12.22 -4.11 13.27
CA ASP A 104 12.51 -2.68 13.42
C ASP A 104 11.45 -1.95 14.26
N PRO A 105 11.64 -1.86 15.59
CA PRO A 105 10.76 -1.10 16.48
C PRO A 105 10.65 0.39 16.13
N THR A 106 11.68 0.94 15.47
CA THR A 106 11.84 2.36 15.17
C THR A 106 11.21 2.79 13.86
N ALA A 107 10.75 1.84 13.04
CA ALA A 107 10.10 2.12 11.76
C ALA A 107 8.90 3.08 11.93
N VAL A 108 8.82 4.08 11.06
CA VAL A 108 7.75 5.10 11.05
C VAL A 108 6.47 4.51 10.43
N LEU A 109 5.80 3.67 11.21
CA LEU A 109 4.62 2.90 10.81
C LEU A 109 3.60 2.89 11.96
N ASP A 110 2.35 3.26 11.68
CA ASP A 110 1.29 3.38 12.70
C ASP A 110 0.72 2.04 13.19
N HIS A 111 1.28 0.92 12.71
CA HIS A 111 0.84 -0.44 13.01
C HIS A 111 1.97 -1.27 13.63
N PRO A 112 1.66 -2.28 14.45
CA PRO A 112 2.68 -3.10 15.12
C PRO A 112 3.50 -3.91 14.13
N CYS A 113 2.86 -4.62 13.20
CA CYS A 113 3.54 -5.37 12.15
C CYS A 113 2.74 -5.29 10.85
N VAL A 114 3.45 -5.40 9.73
CA VAL A 114 2.86 -5.45 8.39
C VAL A 114 3.55 -6.49 7.54
N LEU A 115 2.76 -7.26 6.79
CA LEU A 115 3.25 -8.17 5.77
C LEU A 115 3.12 -7.51 4.41
N LEU A 116 4.23 -7.40 3.67
CA LEU A 116 4.28 -6.87 2.32
C LEU A 116 4.42 -7.99 1.31
N ARG A 117 3.64 -7.89 0.23
CA ARG A 117 3.86 -8.65 -1.00
C ARG A 117 5.10 -8.15 -1.74
N PRO A 118 5.66 -8.94 -2.68
CA PRO A 118 6.76 -8.51 -3.55
C PRO A 118 6.52 -7.22 -4.34
N ASP A 119 5.25 -6.84 -4.56
CA ASP A 119 4.85 -5.61 -5.24
C ASP A 119 4.71 -4.41 -4.28
N GLY A 120 5.03 -4.58 -3.00
CA GLY A 120 4.96 -3.56 -1.96
C GLY A 120 3.57 -3.31 -1.38
N HIS A 121 2.55 -4.09 -1.74
CA HIS A 121 1.22 -3.96 -1.16
C HIS A 121 1.12 -4.68 0.18
N VAL A 122 0.42 -4.06 1.13
CA VAL A 122 0.19 -4.62 2.46
C VAL A 122 -0.83 -5.75 2.36
N ALA A 123 -0.38 -6.96 2.68
CA ALA A 123 -1.14 -8.20 2.62
C ALA A 123 -1.81 -8.55 3.96
N TRP A 124 -1.26 -8.03 5.06
CA TRP A 124 -1.73 -8.25 6.43
C TRP A 124 -1.18 -7.17 7.38
N ILE A 125 -1.92 -6.92 8.47
CA ILE A 125 -1.58 -5.98 9.54
C ILE A 125 -2.01 -6.60 10.87
N GLY A 126 -1.10 -6.71 11.83
CA GLY A 126 -1.43 -7.28 13.14
C GLY A 126 -0.20 -7.57 14.00
N ASN A 127 -0.40 -8.38 15.04
CA ASN A 127 0.66 -8.80 15.97
C ASN A 127 0.45 -10.22 16.52
N ASP A 128 -0.46 -11.00 15.89
CA ASP A 128 -0.73 -12.37 16.25
C ASP A 128 -0.04 -13.32 15.26
N GLN A 129 0.67 -14.32 15.77
CA GLN A 129 1.45 -15.25 14.94
C GLN A 129 0.53 -16.20 14.15
N GLN A 130 -0.58 -16.64 14.73
CA GLN A 130 -1.48 -17.58 14.07
C GLN A 130 -2.19 -16.91 12.88
N ASP A 131 -2.65 -15.67 13.07
CA ASP A 131 -3.23 -14.85 12.02
C ASP A 131 -2.20 -14.52 10.93
N LEU A 132 -0.94 -14.25 11.30
CA LEU A 132 0.16 -14.08 10.35
C LEU A 132 0.36 -15.37 9.52
N ASP A 133 0.39 -16.55 10.13
CA ASP A 133 0.61 -17.84 9.45
C ASP A 133 -0.50 -18.14 8.42
N ASP A 134 -1.75 -17.78 8.73
CA ASP A 134 -2.88 -17.91 7.80
C ASP A 134 -2.68 -17.00 6.56
N HIS A 135 -2.20 -15.77 6.78
CA HIS A 135 -1.92 -14.82 5.69
C HIS A 135 -0.65 -15.18 4.91
N LEU A 136 0.40 -15.69 5.56
CA LEU A 136 1.57 -16.25 4.89
C LEU A 136 1.17 -17.42 3.99
N SER A 137 0.30 -18.31 4.49
CA SER A 137 -0.25 -19.42 3.73
C SER A 137 -1.04 -18.96 2.50
N ARG A 138 -1.90 -17.94 2.66
CA ARG A 138 -2.73 -17.38 1.60
C ARG A 138 -1.91 -16.75 0.47
N TRP A 139 -0.88 -15.98 0.81
CA TRP A 139 -0.13 -15.17 -0.16
C TRP A 139 1.15 -15.81 -0.67
N PHE A 140 1.81 -16.64 0.14
CA PHE A 140 3.11 -17.23 -0.16
C PHE A 140 3.07 -18.77 -0.27
N GLY A 141 1.91 -19.39 -0.08
CA GLY A 141 1.71 -20.85 -0.21
C GLY A 141 2.09 -21.61 1.07
N LYS A 142 2.32 -22.92 0.98
CA LYS A 142 2.66 -23.75 2.15
C LYS A 142 4.07 -23.44 2.69
N PRO A 143 4.31 -23.62 4.00
CA PRO A 143 5.65 -23.48 4.58
C PRO A 143 6.58 -24.55 3.99
N ALA A 144 7.84 -24.18 3.75
CA ALA A 144 8.92 -25.11 3.49
C ALA A 144 9.19 -25.96 4.74
N THR A 145 9.61 -27.20 4.50
CA THR A 145 9.89 -28.21 5.53
C THR A 145 11.30 -28.05 6.08
#